data_AF-A0A173UCL9-F1
#
_entry.id   AF-A0A173UCL9-F1
#
_cell.length_a   1.000
_cell.length_b   1.000
_cell.length_c   1.000
_cell.angle_alpha   90.00
_cell.angle_beta   90.00
_cell.angle_gamma   90.00
#
_symmetry.space_group_name_H-M   'P 1'
#
loop_
_entity.id
_entity.type
_entity.pdbx_description
1 polymer ?
#
loop_
_entity_poly.entity_id
_entity_poly.type
_entity_poly.pdbx_seq_one_letter_code
_entity_poly.pdbx_strand_id
1 'polypeptide(L)'
;MSAEIWSGIYPNMKNKDTVNLGKGNKAMDAWNMHLSEIRHCPENLSSEFLWQVLCELEQTYFCTVKGIPFTYIIKGHEMFVNRKEKSITQATILLSARRVLEKQAEGVVVSGPKKIGTFGASYLYPVFCQIGLITEKMNESEVM
;
A
#
# COMPACT_ATOMS: atom_id res chain seq x y z
N MET A 1 -10.26 -8.22 28.82
CA MET A 1 -10.26 -6.74 28.87
C MET A 1 -10.93 -6.24 27.59
N SER A 2 -12.01 -5.48 27.77
CA SER A 2 -13.08 -5.19 26.81
C SER A 2 -12.62 -4.31 25.63
N ALA A 3 -13.27 -4.48 24.47
CA ALA A 3 -13.09 -3.72 23.23
C ALA A 3 -13.46 -2.22 23.34
N GLU A 4 -13.90 -1.78 24.51
CA GLU A 4 -14.48 -0.45 24.76
C GLU A 4 -13.46 0.67 24.97
N ILE A 5 -12.16 0.37 25.11
CA ILE A 5 -11.14 1.42 25.34
C ILE A 5 -10.69 2.08 24.02
N TRP A 6 -10.86 1.41 22.88
CA TRP A 6 -10.37 1.93 21.58
C TRP A 6 -11.26 3.01 20.94
N SER A 7 -12.52 3.15 21.37
CA SER A 7 -13.45 4.14 20.81
C SER A 7 -13.18 5.57 21.28
N GLY A 8 -12.38 5.78 22.33
CA GLY A 8 -12.15 7.09 22.96
C GLY A 8 -11.00 7.92 22.38
N ILE A 9 -10.10 7.32 21.60
CA ILE A 9 -8.91 8.00 21.05
C ILE A 9 -9.11 8.37 19.57
N TYR A 10 -10.06 7.73 18.89
CA TYR A 10 -10.37 7.94 17.47
C TYR A 10 -11.82 8.40 17.30
N PRO A 11 -12.10 9.70 17.47
CA PRO A 11 -13.40 10.24 17.15
C PRO A 11 -13.49 10.31 15.62
N ASN A 12 -14.05 9.24 15.03
CA ASN A 12 -14.73 9.15 13.74
C ASN A 12 -14.36 7.86 12.95
N MET A 13 -14.78 6.71 13.48
CA MET A 13 -15.04 5.48 12.69
C MET A 13 -16.55 5.34 12.42
N LYS A 14 -17.25 6.45 12.16
CA LYS A 14 -18.64 6.47 11.70
C LYS A 14 -18.82 7.56 10.64
N ASN A 15 -18.12 7.40 9.53
CA ASN A 15 -18.66 7.87 8.26
C ASN A 15 -18.41 6.78 7.22
N LYS A 16 -19.42 5.91 7.04
CA LYS A 16 -19.49 4.98 5.91
C LYS A 16 -19.86 5.70 4.60
N ASP A 17 -19.92 7.03 4.63
CA ASP A 17 -20.28 7.88 3.51
C ASP A 17 -19.22 8.98 3.30
N THR A 18 -17.97 8.61 3.00
CA THR A 18 -17.17 9.46 2.10
C THR A 18 -17.54 9.09 0.69
N VAL A 19 -18.60 9.71 0.23
CA VAL A 19 -19.04 9.75 -1.16
C VAL A 19 -17.88 10.28 -2.01
N ASN A 20 -17.20 9.36 -2.69
CA ASN A 20 -16.76 9.57 -4.07
C ASN A 20 -17.01 8.29 -4.88
N LEU A 21 -18.21 7.73 -4.71
CA LEU A 21 -18.76 6.68 -5.55
C LEU A 21 -19.39 7.35 -6.79
N GLY A 22 -18.56 7.83 -7.70
CA GLY A 22 -19.04 8.60 -8.87
C GLY A 22 -18.12 8.67 -10.09
N LYS A 23 -16.89 8.13 -9.99
CA LYS A 23 -16.05 7.83 -11.15
C LYS A 23 -15.41 6.49 -10.85
N GLY A 24 -15.62 5.47 -11.69
CA GLY A 24 -14.77 4.28 -11.64
C GLY A 24 -13.32 4.75 -11.60
N ASN A 25 -12.56 4.33 -10.58
CA ASN A 25 -11.20 4.82 -10.40
C ASN A 25 -10.35 4.22 -11.52
N LYS A 26 -10.31 4.92 -12.65
CA LYS A 26 -9.59 4.50 -13.86
C LYS A 26 -8.14 4.14 -13.57
N ALA A 27 -7.51 4.81 -12.60
CA ALA A 27 -6.14 4.50 -12.21
C ALA A 27 -6.05 3.19 -11.41
N MET A 28 -6.99 2.92 -10.51
CA MET A 28 -7.08 1.62 -9.83
C MET A 28 -7.41 0.49 -10.80
N ASP A 29 -8.28 0.73 -11.79
CA ASP A 29 -8.60 -0.25 -12.84
C ASP A 29 -7.37 -0.53 -13.71
N ALA A 30 -6.66 0.52 -14.15
CA ALA A 30 -5.40 0.40 -14.88
C ALA A 30 -4.32 -0.31 -14.05
N TRP A 31 -4.24 0.02 -12.76
CA TRP A 31 -3.33 -0.63 -11.81
C TRP A 31 -3.67 -2.11 -11.63
N ASN A 32 -4.94 -2.49 -11.51
CA ASN A 32 -5.36 -3.88 -11.39
C ASN A 32 -5.04 -4.69 -12.66
N MET A 33 -5.23 -4.10 -13.84
CA MET A 33 -4.81 -4.71 -15.10
C MET A 33 -3.29 -4.89 -15.12
N HIS A 34 -2.54 -3.85 -14.75
CA HIS A 34 -1.08 -3.88 -14.66
C HIS A 34 -0.56 -4.90 -13.64
N LEU A 35 -1.21 -5.03 -12.48
CA LEU A 35 -0.90 -6.01 -11.44
C LEU A 35 -0.92 -7.45 -11.98
N SER A 36 -1.89 -7.77 -12.86
CA SER A 36 -2.02 -9.11 -13.44
C SER A 36 -0.81 -9.47 -14.32
N GLU A 37 -0.27 -8.47 -15.02
CA GLU A 37 0.92 -8.62 -15.87
C GLU A 37 2.18 -8.80 -15.02
N ILE A 38 2.43 -7.89 -14.08
CA ILE A 38 3.70 -7.86 -13.33
C ILE A 38 3.85 -8.99 -12.31
N ARG A 39 2.77 -9.72 -12.01
CA ARG A 39 2.85 -10.94 -11.20
C ARG A 39 3.61 -12.06 -11.89
N HIS A 40 3.61 -12.07 -13.22
CA HIS A 40 4.33 -13.06 -14.03
C HIS A 40 5.65 -12.50 -14.58
N CYS A 41 5.70 -11.18 -14.82
CA CYS A 41 6.86 -10.46 -15.35
C CYS A 41 7.18 -9.23 -14.48
N PRO A 42 7.82 -9.38 -13.30
CA PRO A 42 8.13 -8.27 -12.39
C PRO A 42 8.92 -7.12 -13.01
N GLU A 43 9.71 -7.39 -14.04
CA GLU A 43 10.48 -6.43 -14.84
C GLU A 43 9.61 -5.40 -15.54
N ASN A 44 8.33 -5.72 -15.81
CA ASN A 44 7.37 -4.83 -16.45
C ASN A 44 6.74 -3.82 -15.48
N LEU A 45 7.19 -3.73 -14.22
CA LEU A 45 6.68 -2.75 -13.27
C LEU A 45 6.82 -1.31 -13.79
N SER A 46 5.70 -0.76 -14.28
CA SER A 46 5.55 0.65 -14.62
C SER A 46 5.58 1.53 -13.38
N SER A 47 6.49 2.51 -13.41
CA SER A 47 6.59 3.53 -12.37
C SER A 47 5.39 4.49 -12.40
N GLU A 48 4.82 4.68 -13.59
CA GLU A 48 3.71 5.58 -13.90
C GLU A 48 2.41 5.05 -13.31
N PHE A 49 2.04 3.79 -13.57
CA PHE A 49 0.82 3.20 -13.00
C PHE A 49 0.89 3.10 -11.47
N LEU A 50 2.06 2.73 -10.92
CA LEU A 50 2.28 2.74 -9.48
C LEU A 50 2.13 4.15 -8.91
N TRP A 51 2.67 5.17 -9.57
CA TRP A 51 2.57 6.55 -9.08
C TRP A 51 1.13 7.08 -9.16
N GLN A 52 0.43 6.81 -10.26
CA GLN A 52 -0.96 7.24 -10.46
C GLN A 52 -1.89 6.68 -9.38
N VAL A 53 -1.80 5.38 -9.07
CA VAL A 53 -2.64 4.79 -8.01
C VAL A 53 -2.31 5.37 -6.63
N LEU A 54 -1.05 5.76 -6.38
CA LEU A 54 -0.67 6.41 -5.12
C LEU A 54 -1.21 7.84 -5.02
N CYS A 55 -1.28 8.58 -6.12
CA CYS A 55 -1.92 9.91 -6.16
C CYS A 55 -3.43 9.81 -5.84
N GLU A 56 -4.13 8.83 -6.39
CA GLU A 56 -5.56 8.63 -6.10
C GLU A 56 -5.84 8.26 -4.63
N LEU A 57 -4.85 7.71 -3.93
CA LEU A 57 -4.97 7.31 -2.52
C LEU A 57 -4.47 8.38 -1.54
N GLU A 58 -4.08 9.57 -2.02
CA GLU A 58 -3.72 10.69 -1.13
C GLU A 58 -4.83 10.97 -0.09
N GLN A 59 -4.41 11.40 1.09
CA GLN A 59 -5.29 11.70 2.23
C GLN A 59 -6.17 10.54 2.74
N THR A 60 -6.03 9.33 2.16
CA THR A 60 -6.63 8.11 2.73
C THR A 60 -5.96 7.76 4.05
N TYR A 61 -6.75 7.25 5.00
CA TYR A 61 -6.26 6.80 6.29
C TYR A 61 -5.65 5.40 6.21
N PHE A 62 -4.41 5.27 6.66
CA PHE A 62 -3.70 4.01 6.79
C PHE A 62 -3.23 3.80 8.22
N CYS A 63 -2.98 2.54 8.60
CA CYS A 63 -2.32 2.19 9.85
C CYS A 63 -1.06 1.38 9.57
N THR A 64 0.05 1.73 10.21
CA THR A 64 1.23 0.86 10.21
C THR A 64 0.90 -0.46 10.90
N VAL A 65 1.74 -1.48 10.71
CA VAL A 65 1.61 -2.78 11.41
C VAL A 65 1.54 -2.63 12.94
N LYS A 66 2.09 -1.55 13.52
CA LYS A 66 2.02 -1.25 14.96
C LYS A 66 0.74 -0.50 15.39
N GLY A 67 -0.25 -0.36 14.51
CA GLY A 67 -1.50 0.36 14.81
C GLY A 67 -1.35 1.88 14.85
N ILE A 68 -0.25 2.42 14.31
CA ILE A 68 -0.05 3.87 14.23
C ILE A 68 -0.78 4.41 12.99
N PRO A 69 -1.77 5.31 13.15
CA PRO A 69 -2.48 5.93 12.04
C PRO A 69 -1.58 6.94 11.32
N PHE A 70 -1.78 7.09 10.01
CA PHE A 70 -1.15 8.13 9.19
C PHE A 70 -1.96 8.39 7.91
N THR A 71 -1.66 9.52 7.29
CA THR A 71 -2.05 9.86 5.92
C THR A 71 -0.81 10.35 5.17
N TYR A 72 -0.91 10.49 3.85
CA TYR A 72 0.15 11.12 3.06
C TYR A 72 -0.42 12.06 2.00
N ILE A 73 0.45 12.91 1.48
CA ILE A 73 0.25 13.68 0.25
C ILE A 73 1.43 13.47 -0.69
N ILE A 74 1.25 13.74 -1.97
CA ILE A 74 2.25 13.68 -3.03
C ILE A 74 2.53 15.10 -3.54
N LYS A 75 3.80 15.45 -3.68
CA LYS A 75 4.25 16.69 -4.31
C LYS A 75 5.36 16.36 -5.29
N GLY A 76 5.12 16.55 -6.58
CA GLY A 76 6.07 16.16 -7.62
C GLY A 76 6.33 14.65 -7.61
N HIS A 77 7.57 14.25 -7.35
CA HIS A 77 8.02 12.85 -7.31
C HIS A 77 8.28 12.36 -5.88
N GLU A 78 7.61 12.95 -4.90
CA GLU A 78 7.83 12.67 -3.48
C GLU A 78 6.51 12.50 -2.71
N MET A 79 6.49 11.51 -1.83
CA MET A 79 5.42 11.24 -0.88
C MET A 79 5.79 11.80 0.49
N PHE A 80 4.92 12.61 1.07
CA PHE A 80 5.04 13.22 2.38
C PHE A 80 4.03 12.58 3.34
N VAL A 81 4.53 11.75 4.24
CA VAL A 81 3.71 11.14 5.29
C VAL A 81 3.57 12.13 6.45
N ASN A 82 2.35 12.37 6.94
CA ASN A 82 2.07 13.40 7.96
C ASN A 82 2.81 13.18 9.31
N ARG A 83 3.31 11.96 9.55
CA ARG A 83 4.08 11.60 10.75
C ARG A 83 5.60 11.54 10.54
N LYS A 84 6.09 11.93 9.37
CA LYS A 84 7.49 11.74 8.98
C LYS A 84 8.06 13.06 8.47
N GLU A 85 9.22 13.44 8.99
CA GLU A 85 9.92 14.66 8.58
C GLU A 85 10.44 14.59 7.14
N LYS A 86 11.07 13.46 6.78
CA LYS A 86 11.62 13.23 5.44
C LYS A 86 10.59 12.57 4.53
N SER A 87 10.46 13.09 3.32
CA SER A 87 9.70 12.49 2.22
C SER A 87 10.25 11.12 1.81
N ILE A 88 9.43 10.34 1.11
CA ILE A 88 9.81 9.12 0.41
C ILE A 88 9.78 9.42 -1.08
N THR A 89 10.90 9.30 -1.77
CA THR A 89 10.98 9.59 -3.20
C THR A 89 10.31 8.49 -4.03
N GLN A 90 9.81 8.83 -5.23
CA GLN A 90 9.24 7.88 -6.19
C GLN A 90 10.24 6.75 -6.50
N ALA A 91 11.53 7.06 -6.64
CA ALA A 91 12.58 6.06 -6.84
C ALA A 91 12.66 5.06 -5.67
N THR A 92 12.54 5.54 -4.41
CA THR A 92 12.51 4.67 -3.23
C THR A 92 11.26 3.80 -3.21
N ILE A 93 10.11 4.34 -3.61
CA ILE A 93 8.84 3.61 -3.69
C ILE A 93 8.90 2.53 -4.76
N LEU A 94 9.40 2.86 -5.95
CA LEU A 94 9.61 1.91 -7.04
C LEU A 94 10.55 0.77 -6.62
N LEU A 95 11.68 1.10 -5.99
CA LEU A 95 12.60 0.10 -5.43
C LEU A 95 11.91 -0.80 -4.40
N SER A 96 11.07 -0.23 -3.54
CA SER A 96 10.31 -0.97 -2.54
C SER A 96 9.32 -1.94 -3.18
N ALA A 97 8.63 -1.52 -4.24
CA ALA A 97 7.71 -2.34 -5.00
C ALA A 97 8.42 -3.49 -5.74
N ARG A 98 9.57 -3.23 -6.38
CA ARG A 98 10.39 -4.28 -7.00
C ARG A 98 10.80 -5.37 -6.02
N ARG A 99 11.30 -4.97 -4.83
CA ARG A 99 11.66 -5.93 -3.77
C ARG A 99 10.48 -6.77 -3.28
N VAL A 100 9.26 -6.22 -3.29
CA VAL A 100 8.06 -7.01 -2.98
C VAL A 100 7.83 -8.06 -4.06
N LEU A 101 7.86 -7.68 -5.34
CA LEU A 101 7.65 -8.61 -6.44
C LEU A 101 8.73 -9.70 -6.49
N GLU A 102 10.00 -9.33 -6.36
CA GLU A 102 11.14 -10.26 -6.29
C GLU A 102 10.93 -11.31 -5.19
N LYS A 103 10.59 -10.88 -3.97
CA LYS A 103 10.32 -11.79 -2.84
C LYS A 103 9.15 -12.71 -3.12
N GLN A 104 8.06 -12.19 -3.68
CA GLN A 104 6.89 -13.02 -4.00
C GLN A 104 7.21 -14.03 -5.12
N ALA A 105 8.03 -13.67 -6.10
CA ALA A 105 8.51 -14.58 -7.15
C ALA A 105 9.40 -15.69 -6.58
N GLU A 106 10.17 -15.41 -5.52
CA GLU A 106 10.94 -16.40 -4.75
C GLU A 106 10.07 -17.25 -3.80
N GLY A 107 8.74 -17.06 -3.78
CA GLY A 107 7.83 -17.75 -2.85
C GLY A 107 7.90 -17.22 -1.40
N VAL A 108 8.52 -16.06 -1.18
CA VAL A 108 8.65 -15.44 0.14
C VAL A 108 7.46 -14.53 0.43
N VAL A 109 6.66 -14.91 1.43
CA VAL A 109 5.55 -14.07 1.93
C VAL A 109 6.09 -12.76 2.53
N VAL A 110 5.68 -11.61 1.99
CA VAL A 110 6.01 -10.28 2.55
C VAL A 110 5.05 -9.96 3.70
N SER A 111 5.32 -10.53 4.87
CA SER A 111 4.49 -10.41 6.08
C SER A 111 4.67 -9.11 6.88
N GLY A 112 5.42 -8.14 6.35
CA GLY A 112 5.64 -6.88 7.06
C GLY A 112 6.73 -5.99 6.46
N PRO A 113 6.82 -4.74 6.94
CA PRO A 113 7.72 -3.71 6.39
C PRO A 113 9.21 -4.09 6.47
N LYS A 114 9.61 -4.86 7.48
CA LYS A 114 10.99 -5.34 7.62
C LYS A 114 11.46 -6.16 6.41
N LYS A 115 10.55 -6.92 5.78
CA LYS A 115 10.88 -7.73 4.61
C LYS A 115 11.12 -6.90 3.36
N ILE A 116 10.55 -5.70 3.26
CA ILE A 116 10.81 -4.76 2.14
C ILE A 116 12.21 -4.13 2.27
N GLY A 117 12.61 -3.76 3.49
CA GLY A 117 13.98 -3.34 3.80
C GLY A 117 14.39 -1.98 3.20
N THR A 118 13.43 -1.10 2.90
CA THR A 118 13.68 0.24 2.36
C THR A 118 13.27 1.33 3.35
N PHE A 119 13.78 2.54 3.11
CA PHE A 119 13.37 3.71 3.87
C PHE A 119 11.86 3.99 3.66
N GLY A 120 11.14 4.18 4.77
CA GLY A 120 9.70 4.44 4.72
C GLY A 120 8.83 3.18 4.59
N ALA A 121 9.41 1.98 4.55
CA ALA A 121 8.68 0.72 4.42
C ALA A 121 7.52 0.53 5.43
N SER A 122 7.66 1.05 6.66
CA SER A 122 6.58 1.01 7.67
C SER A 122 5.28 1.68 7.23
N TYR A 123 5.38 2.67 6.35
CA TYR A 123 4.25 3.40 5.78
C TYR A 123 3.86 2.82 4.42
N LEU A 124 4.82 2.39 3.60
CA LEU A 124 4.53 1.79 2.30
C LEU A 124 3.86 0.42 2.42
N TYR A 125 4.17 -0.38 3.44
CA TYR A 125 3.60 -1.71 3.62
C TYR A 125 2.05 -1.74 3.58
N PRO A 126 1.32 -1.02 4.46
CA PRO A 126 -0.14 -1.02 4.41
C PRO A 126 -0.71 -0.42 3.11
N VAL A 127 0.00 0.52 2.47
CA VAL A 127 -0.40 1.07 1.16
C VAL A 127 -0.26 0.00 0.06
N PHE A 128 0.83 -0.77 0.07
CA PHE A 128 1.05 -1.88 -0.85
C PHE A 128 0.07 -3.03 -0.65
N CYS A 129 -0.37 -3.29 0.58
CA CYS A 129 -1.50 -4.18 0.83
C CYS A 129 -2.80 -3.63 0.22
N GLN A 130 -3.09 -2.34 0.43
CA GLN A 130 -4.31 -1.69 -0.08
C GLN A 130 -4.41 -1.74 -1.61
N ILE A 131 -3.30 -1.51 -2.31
CA ILE A 131 -3.27 -1.59 -3.77
C ILE A 131 -3.13 -3.04 -4.28
N GLY A 132 -3.08 -4.07 -3.43
CA GLY A 132 -3.00 -5.46 -3.86
C GLY A 132 -1.64 -5.93 -4.39
N LEU A 133 -0.59 -5.13 -4.20
CA LEU A 133 0.80 -5.48 -4.56
C LEU A 133 1.34 -6.56 -3.62
N ILE A 134 1.06 -6.43 -2.32
CA ILE A 134 1.33 -7.45 -1.30
C ILE A 134 0.06 -8.26 -1.11
N THR A 135 0.12 -9.57 -1.35
CA THR A 135 -0.96 -10.50 -1.04
C THR A 135 -0.74 -11.13 0.33
N GLU A 136 -1.72 -11.02 1.24
CA GLU A 136 -1.58 -11.53 2.62
C GLU A 136 -1.64 -13.06 2.75
N LYS A 137 -1.79 -13.80 1.63
CA LYS A 137 -1.96 -15.26 1.64
C LYS A 137 -1.31 -15.91 0.40
N MET A 138 -0.37 -16.81 0.62
CA MET A 138 -0.38 -18.09 -0.10
C MET A 138 -1.21 -19.02 0.77
N ASN A 139 -2.46 -19.28 0.38
CA ASN A 139 -3.19 -20.40 0.97
C ASN A 139 -2.57 -21.67 0.38
N GLU A 140 -1.91 -22.46 1.22
CA GLU A 140 -1.69 -23.89 0.99
C GLU A 140 -3.05 -24.60 0.98
N SER A 141 -3.78 -24.49 -0.12
CA SER A 141 -4.96 -25.31 -0.39
C SER A 141 -4.99 -25.71 -1.86
N GLU A 142 -3.87 -26.29 -2.32
CA GLU A 142 -3.77 -27.23 -3.44
C GLU A 142 -2.75 -28.32 -3.05
N VAL A 143 -2.99 -28.92 -1.89
CA VAL A 143 -2.51 -30.29 -1.61
C VAL A 143 -3.71 -31.00 -0.99
N MET A 144 -4.55 -31.56 -1.86
CA MET A 144 -5.35 -32.80 -1.75
C MET A 144 -6.12 -32.92 -3.08
#